data_AF-A0A9P6AIC0-F1
#
_entry.id   AF-A0A9P6AIC0-F1
#
_cell.length_a   1.000
_cell.length_b   1.000
_cell.length_c   1.000
_cell.angle_alpha   90.00
_cell.angle_beta   90.00
_cell.angle_gamma   90.00
#
_symmetry.space_group_name_H-M   'P 1'
#
loop_
_entity.id
_entity.type
_entity.pdbx_description
1 polymer ?
#
loop_
_entity_poly.entity_id
_entity_poly.type
_entity_poly.pdbx_seq_one_letter_code
_entity_poly.pdbx_strand_id
1 'polypeptide(L)'
;MSHVATAGEVNGYISEKLGNALQGTKIIIIAAGVPWKPNIVQVDLFNTNVPIIRDLAQAIGEDSPEAHILIISDPVNSTISIVTEVLKKASKFNPAKLSTEEEKRIQAALPKLKKNIEKCVNFLSA
;
A
#
# COMPACT_ATOMS: atom_id res chain seq x y z
N MET A 1 0.49 32.40 4.81
CA MET A 1 0.92 31.08 5.33
C MET A 1 0.31 30.94 6.72
N SER A 2 -0.71 30.10 6.86
CA SER A 2 -1.30 29.80 8.17
C SER A 2 -0.45 28.74 8.86
N HIS A 3 0.28 29.16 9.88
CA HIS A 3 1.02 28.27 10.76
C HIS A 3 0.03 27.36 11.51
N VAL A 4 0.21 26.04 11.44
CA VAL A 4 -0.54 25.10 12.29
C VAL A 4 0.18 25.06 13.63
N ALA A 5 -0.31 25.81 14.61
CA ALA A 5 0.28 25.93 15.96
C ALA A 5 -0.19 24.84 16.93
N THR A 6 -0.51 23.64 16.42
CA THR A 6 -0.91 22.50 17.25
C THR A 6 0.29 21.62 17.49
N ALA A 7 0.66 21.42 18.75
CA ALA A 7 1.70 20.45 19.12
C ALA A 7 1.21 19.04 18.79
N GLY A 8 1.96 18.33 17.94
CA GLY A 8 1.77 16.92 17.65
C GLY A 8 2.96 16.12 18.16
N GLU A 9 2.71 14.92 18.67
CA GLU A 9 3.77 13.98 18.99
C GLU A 9 4.32 13.37 17.71
N VAL A 10 5.65 13.36 17.56
CA VAL A 10 6.33 12.81 16.38
C VAL A 10 7.31 11.74 16.84
N ASN A 11 7.02 10.50 16.45
CA ASN A 11 7.84 9.35 16.77
C ASN A 11 8.41 8.74 15.48
N GLY A 12 9.70 8.40 15.50
CA GLY A 12 10.40 7.74 14.40
C GLY A 12 10.64 6.27 14.71
N TYR A 13 10.41 5.39 13.74
CA TYR A 13 10.60 3.95 13.87
C TYR A 13 11.43 3.41 12.70
N ILE A 14 12.28 2.45 13.01
CA ILE A 14 12.99 1.63 12.02
C ILE A 14 12.14 0.42 11.63
N SER A 15 12.45 -0.22 10.51
CA SER A 15 11.66 -1.31 9.93
C SER A 15 11.39 -2.46 10.90
N GLU A 16 12.35 -2.79 11.77
CA GLU A 16 12.23 -3.85 12.79
C GLU A 16 11.20 -3.51 13.88
N LYS A 17 10.83 -2.24 14.00
CA LYS A 17 9.84 -1.73 14.96
C LYS A 17 8.55 -1.27 14.26
N LEU A 18 8.27 -1.76 13.05
CA LEU A 18 7.08 -1.38 12.29
C LEU A 18 5.78 -1.63 13.07
N GLY A 19 5.66 -2.74 13.80
CA GLY A 19 4.44 -3.01 14.58
C GLY A 19 4.16 -1.95 15.65
N ASN A 20 5.19 -1.39 16.28
CA ASN A 20 5.03 -0.27 17.22
C ASN A 20 4.55 1.01 16.54
N ALA A 21 4.95 1.23 15.28
CA ALA A 21 4.49 2.36 14.49
C ALA A 21 3.03 2.20 14.03
N LEU A 22 2.58 0.95 13.85
CA LEU A 22 1.25 0.63 13.39
C LEU A 22 0.23 0.64 14.53
N GLN A 23 0.55 0.11 15.71
CA GLN A 23 -0.39 -0.02 16.83
C GLN A 23 -1.26 1.23 17.08
N GLY A 24 -2.58 1.04 17.01
CA GLY A 24 -3.57 2.10 17.26
C GLY A 24 -3.70 3.14 16.14
N THR A 25 -3.03 2.94 15.01
CA THR A 25 -3.09 3.85 13.86
C THR A 25 -4.45 3.80 13.19
N LYS A 26 -5.00 4.99 12.89
CA LYS A 26 -6.31 5.15 12.23
C LYS A 26 -6.19 5.43 10.74
N ILE A 27 -5.07 6.04 10.33
CA ILE A 27 -4.78 6.44 8.95
C ILE A 27 -3.32 6.11 8.67
N ILE A 28 -3.07 5.38 7.60
CA ILE A 28 -1.76 4.96 7.16
C ILE A 28 -1.53 5.53 5.77
N ILE A 29 -0.40 6.20 5.57
CA ILE A 29 -0.01 6.75 4.27
C ILE A 29 1.23 5.99 3.79
N ILE A 30 1.10 5.28 2.67
CA ILE A 30 2.18 4.53 2.05
C ILE A 30 2.78 5.38 0.93
N ALA A 31 3.92 6.00 1.24
CA ALA A 31 4.79 6.67 0.27
C ALA A 31 6.06 5.85 -0.04
N ALA A 32 6.12 4.60 0.44
CA ALA A 32 7.29 3.74 0.29
C ALA A 32 7.42 3.22 -1.15
N GLY A 33 8.58 3.43 -1.74
CA GLY A 33 8.91 2.97 -3.08
C GLY A 33 10.18 3.62 -3.60
N VAL A 34 10.75 3.02 -4.62
CA VAL A 34 11.87 3.63 -5.35
C VAL A 34 11.31 4.70 -6.27
N PRO A 35 11.89 5.92 -6.31
CA PRO A 35 11.47 6.94 -7.25
C PRO A 35 11.85 6.53 -8.68
N TRP A 36 11.00 6.89 -9.64
CA TRP A 36 11.29 6.63 -11.05
C TRP A 36 12.58 7.34 -11.48
N LYS A 37 13.42 6.64 -12.24
CA LYS A 37 14.62 7.20 -12.87
C LYS A 37 14.56 6.96 -14.39
N PRO A 38 15.04 7.90 -15.22
CA PRO A 38 14.99 7.79 -16.68
C PRO A 38 15.65 6.54 -17.29
N ASN A 39 16.60 5.94 -16.57
CA ASN A 39 17.33 4.75 -16.98
C ASN A 39 16.72 3.43 -16.49
N ILE A 40 15.56 3.46 -15.83
CA ILE A 40 14.86 2.29 -15.30
C ILE A 40 13.58 2.08 -16.12
N VAL A 41 13.37 0.85 -16.57
CA VAL A 41 12.12 0.47 -17.23
C VAL A 41 11.01 0.41 -16.19
N GLN A 42 9.81 0.92 -16.53
CA GLN A 42 8.68 0.98 -15.61
C GLN A 42 8.32 -0.39 -14.96
N VAL A 43 8.60 -1.50 -15.65
CA VAL A 43 8.39 -2.85 -15.11
C VAL A 43 9.34 -3.19 -13.96
N ASP A 44 10.60 -2.75 -14.03
CA ASP A 44 11.61 -3.01 -12.99
C ASP A 44 11.33 -2.16 -11.75
N LEU A 45 10.86 -0.93 -11.96
CA LEU A 45 10.37 -0.07 -10.89
C LEU A 45 9.21 -0.73 -10.14
N PHE A 46 8.25 -1.30 -10.88
CA PHE A 46 7.13 -2.02 -10.28
C PHE A 46 7.61 -3.22 -9.48
N ASN A 47 8.45 -4.08 -10.07
CA ASN A 47 8.98 -5.29 -9.43
C ASN A 47 9.75 -4.99 -8.13
N THR A 48 10.43 -3.85 -8.07
CA THR A 48 11.14 -3.39 -6.86
C THR A 48 10.16 -2.96 -5.76
N ASN A 49 9.07 -2.30 -6.13
CA ASN A 49 8.07 -1.80 -5.18
C ASN A 49 7.14 -2.89 -4.65
N VAL A 50 6.89 -3.96 -5.43
CA VAL A 50 5.98 -5.06 -5.03
C VAL A 50 6.31 -5.66 -3.65
N PRO A 51 7.53 -6.16 -3.38
CA PRO A 51 7.84 -6.78 -2.09
C PRO A 51 7.68 -5.79 -0.93
N ILE A 52 8.09 -4.53 -1.12
CA ILE A 52 7.97 -3.48 -0.10
C ILE A 52 6.50 -3.26 0.27
N ILE A 53 5.64 -3.07 -0.72
CA ILE A 53 4.20 -2.82 -0.51
C ILE A 53 3.51 -4.06 0.07
N ARG A 54 3.90 -5.26 -0.35
CA ARG A 54 3.37 -6.52 0.18
C ARG A 54 3.65 -6.66 1.67
N ASP A 55 4.91 -6.45 2.07
CA ASP A 55 5.35 -6.65 3.45
C ASP A 55 4.70 -5.61 4.37
N LEU A 56 4.57 -4.36 3.91
CA LEU A 56 3.80 -3.33 4.60
C LEU A 56 2.32 -3.71 4.73
N ALA A 57 1.68 -4.18 3.66
CA ALA A 57 0.27 -4.58 3.71
C ALA A 57 0.01 -5.75 4.68
N GLN A 58 0.95 -6.69 4.77
CA GLN A 58 0.86 -7.78 5.72
C GLN A 58 0.93 -7.26 7.16
N ALA A 59 1.93 -6.44 7.48
CA ALA A 59 2.07 -5.85 8.82
C ALA A 59 0.84 -5.00 9.19
N ILE A 60 0.28 -4.25 8.24
CA ILE A 60 -0.94 -3.47 8.45
C ILE A 60 -2.13 -4.39 8.78
N GLY A 61 -2.30 -5.50 8.07
CA GLY A 61 -3.36 -6.46 8.36
C GLY A 61 -3.24 -7.11 9.74
N GLU A 62 -2.02 -7.30 10.24
CA GLU A 62 -1.73 -7.89 11.54
C GLU A 62 -1.92 -6.87 12.68
N ASP A 63 -1.30 -5.69 12.57
CA ASP A 63 -1.19 -4.73 13.66
C ASP A 63 -2.24 -3.60 13.61
N SER A 64 -2.85 -3.33 12.46
CA SER A 64 -3.79 -2.22 12.25
C SER A 64 -4.85 -2.47 11.17
N PRO A 65 -5.61 -3.57 11.27
CA PRO A 65 -6.60 -3.94 10.24
C PRO A 65 -7.74 -2.93 10.09
N GLU A 66 -7.98 -2.09 11.10
CA GLU A 66 -9.04 -1.09 11.10
C GLU A 66 -8.64 0.27 10.52
N ALA A 67 -7.36 0.46 10.19
CA ALA A 67 -6.83 1.70 9.66
C ALA A 67 -7.29 1.96 8.22
N HIS A 68 -7.48 3.24 7.88
CA HIS A 68 -7.64 3.65 6.49
C HIS A 68 -6.28 3.75 5.83
N ILE A 69 -6.14 3.16 4.64
CA ILE A 69 -4.86 3.08 3.94
C ILE A 69 -4.92 3.99 2.73
N LEU A 70 -4.00 4.95 2.64
CA LEU A 70 -3.81 5.85 1.51
C LEU A 70 -2.48 5.51 0.83
N ILE A 71 -2.51 5.27 -0.48
CA ILE A 71 -1.32 4.88 -1.23
C ILE A 71 -0.94 5.99 -2.20
N ILE A 72 0.28 6.51 -2.00
CA ILE A 72 0.89 7.53 -2.87
C ILE A 72 1.93 6.88 -3.81
N SER A 73 2.47 5.72 -3.44
CA SER A 73 3.51 5.02 -4.20
C SER A 73 3.07 4.63 -5.61
N ASP A 74 3.85 5.05 -6.59
CA ASP A 74 3.65 4.68 -7.99
C ASP A 74 4.14 3.25 -8.32
N PRO A 75 3.49 2.59 -9.29
CA PRO A 75 2.24 2.98 -9.95
C PRO A 75 1.00 2.66 -9.07
N VAL A 76 0.22 3.70 -8.76
CA VAL A 76 -0.89 3.65 -7.78
C VAL A 76 -1.88 2.50 -8.01
N ASN A 77 -2.28 2.25 -9.26
CA ASN A 77 -3.27 1.20 -9.55
C ASN A 77 -2.75 -0.21 -9.19
N SER A 78 -1.47 -0.46 -9.45
CA SER A 78 -0.89 -1.77 -9.19
C SER A 78 -0.61 -1.97 -7.70
N THR A 79 -0.17 -0.92 -7.00
CA THR A 79 0.12 -0.98 -5.56
C THR A 79 -1.17 -1.19 -4.75
N ILE A 80 -2.26 -0.51 -5.09
CA ILE A 80 -3.59 -0.75 -4.46
C ILE A 80 -4.04 -2.20 -4.61
N SER A 81 -3.80 -2.82 -5.77
CA SER A 81 -4.17 -4.21 -6.04
C SER A 81 -3.44 -5.17 -5.11
N ILE A 82 -2.15 -4.93 -4.92
CA ILE A 82 -1.29 -5.76 -4.07
C ILE A 82 -1.78 -5.68 -2.62
N VAL A 83 -2.00 -4.47 -2.10
CA VAL A 83 -2.50 -4.26 -0.73
C VAL A 83 -3.85 -4.96 -0.54
N THR A 84 -4.76 -4.78 -1.49
CA THR A 84 -6.09 -5.41 -1.47
C THR A 84 -6.01 -6.93 -1.41
N GLU A 85 -5.19 -7.55 -2.27
CA GLU A 85 -5.06 -9.01 -2.32
C GLU A 85 -4.36 -9.58 -1.09
N VAL A 86 -3.35 -8.89 -0.55
CA VAL A 86 -2.68 -9.29 0.71
C VAL A 86 -3.67 -9.26 1.87
N LEU A 87 -4.42 -8.18 2.02
CA LEU A 87 -5.42 -8.06 3.09
C LEU A 87 -6.56 -9.07 2.94
N LYS A 88 -6.98 -9.38 1.70
CA LYS A 88 -8.00 -10.42 1.45
C LYS A 88 -7.50 -11.80 1.84
N LYS A 89 -6.27 -12.15 1.47
CA LYS A 89 -5.64 -13.42 1.86
C LYS A 89 -5.52 -13.56 3.38
N ALA A 90 -5.28 -12.46 4.08
CA ALA A 90 -5.26 -12.43 5.54
C ALA A 90 -6.67 -12.46 6.20
N SER A 91 -7.75 -12.45 5.41
CA SER A 91 -9.14 -12.24 5.91
C SER A 91 -9.32 -10.95 6.71
N LYS A 92 -8.53 -9.91 6.41
CA LYS A 92 -8.53 -8.59 7.08
C LYS A 92 -8.96 -7.46 6.15
N PHE A 93 -9.41 -7.79 4.93
CA PHE A 93 -9.80 -6.78 3.96
C PHE A 93 -11.18 -6.21 4.27
N ASN A 94 -11.23 -4.89 4.48
CA ASN A 94 -12.46 -4.12 4.54
C ASN A 94 -12.45 -3.06 3.41
N PRO A 95 -13.30 -3.18 2.38
CA PRO A 95 -13.29 -2.26 1.24
C PRO A 95 -13.56 -0.81 1.66
N ALA A 96 -14.40 -0.59 2.68
CA ALA A 96 -14.73 0.75 3.17
C ALA A 96 -13.56 1.50 3.84
N LYS A 97 -12.41 0.86 3.99
CA LYS A 97 -11.19 1.44 4.57
C LYS A 97 -10.20 1.93 3.51
N LEU A 98 -10.46 1.63 2.23
CA LEU A 98 -9.82 2.34 1.12
C LEU A 98 -10.55 3.67 0.92
N SER A 99 -9.84 4.74 0.58
CA SER A 99 -10.53 6.01 0.34
C SER A 99 -11.47 5.90 -0.86
N THR A 100 -12.56 6.68 -0.87
CA THR A 100 -13.56 6.66 -1.95
C THR A 100 -12.96 6.95 -3.33
N GLU A 101 -11.88 7.72 -3.40
CA GLU A 101 -11.15 8.00 -4.64
C GLU A 101 -10.33 6.79 -5.10
N GLU A 102 -9.78 6.01 -4.15
CA GLU A 102 -9.10 4.75 -4.43
C GLU A 102 -10.09 3.66 -4.84
N GLU A 103 -11.27 3.57 -4.21
CA GLU A 103 -12.34 2.65 -4.63
C GLU A 103 -12.79 2.90 -6.08
N LYS A 104 -12.97 4.17 -6.46
CA LYS A 104 -13.28 4.57 -7.85
C LYS A 104 -12.16 4.19 -8.82
N ARG A 105 -10.90 4.38 -8.41
CA ARG A 105 -9.73 3.98 -9.21
C ARG A 105 -9.64 2.46 -9.36
N ILE A 106 -9.93 1.69 -8.31
CA ILE A 106 -10.03 0.24 -8.37
C ILE A 106 -11.11 -0.17 -9.36
N GLN A 107 -12.32 0.39 -9.28
CA GLN A 107 -13.40 0.07 -10.21
C GLN A 107 -13.03 0.34 -11.67
N ALA A 108 -12.36 1.46 -11.93
CA ALA A 108 -11.89 1.80 -13.27
C ALA A 108 -10.72 0.91 -13.73
N ALA A 109 -9.88 0.45 -12.80
CA ALA A 109 -8.70 -0.37 -13.11
C ALA A 109 -9.00 -1.88 -13.14
N LEU A 110 -10.09 -2.36 -12.52
CA LEU A 110 -10.49 -3.77 -12.36
C LEU A 110 -10.32 -4.63 -13.64
N PRO A 111 -10.71 -4.18 -14.85
CA PRO A 111 -10.54 -4.98 -16.07
C PRO A 111 -9.07 -5.20 -16.44
N LYS A 112 -8.23 -4.17 -16.24
CA LYS A 112 -6.79 -4.20 -16.49
C LYS A 112 -6.04 -4.90 -15.36
N LEU A 113 -6.57 -4.80 -14.15
CA LEU A 113 -6.08 -5.41 -12.91
C LEU A 113 -6.12 -6.92 -12.97
N LYS A 114 -7.26 -7.53 -13.37
CA LYS A 114 -7.41 -8.99 -13.42
C LYS A 114 -6.29 -9.66 -14.21
N LYS A 115 -5.93 -9.09 -15.36
CA LYS A 115 -4.83 -9.57 -16.22
C LYS A 115 -3.44 -9.40 -15.60
N ASN A 116 -3.22 -8.36 -14.80
CA ASN A 116 -1.94 -8.13 -14.11
C ASN A 116 -1.83 -8.96 -12.83
N ILE A 117 -2.95 -9.19 -12.14
CA ILE A 117 -3.05 -10.05 -10.96
C ILE A 117 -2.79 -11.50 -11.36
N GLU A 118 -3.35 -11.99 -12.46
CA GLU A 118 -3.03 -13.34 -12.99
C GLU A 118 -1.52 -13.52 -13.24
N LYS A 119 -0.87 -12.52 -13.85
CA LYS A 119 0.58 -12.55 -14.05
C LYS A 119 1.37 -12.55 -12.74
N CYS A 120 0.92 -11.77 -11.75
CA CYS A 120 1.58 -11.67 -10.45
C CYS A 120 1.37 -12.93 -9.59
N VAL A 121 0.17 -13.53 -9.63
CA VAL A 121 -0.14 -14.80 -8.98
C VAL A 121 0.71 -15.93 -9.57
N ASN A 122 0.87 -15.96 -10.89
CA ASN A 122 1.76 -16.92 -11.55
C ASN A 122 3.24 -16.69 -11.20
N PHE A 123 3.65 -15.43 -10.99
CA PHE A 123 5.02 -15.10 -10.56
C PHE A 123 5.30 -15.52 -9.11
N LEU A 124 4.30 -15.44 -8.22
CA LEU A 124 4.42 -15.88 -6.82
C LEU A 124 4.25 -17.39 -6.62
N SER A 125 3.76 -18.09 -7.63
CA SER A 125 3.53 -19.55 -7.62
C SER A 125 4.60 -20.33 -8.39
N ALA A 126 5.63 -19.63 -8.90
CA ALA A 126 6.82 -20.18 -9.54
C ALA A 126 8.02 -20.02 -8.60
#